data_AF-A0A5S4UNW2-F1
#
_entry.id   AF-A0A5S4UNW2-F1
#
_cell.length_a   1.000
_cell.length_b   1.000
_cell.length_c   1.000
_cell.angle_alpha   90.00
_cell.angle_beta   90.00
_cell.angle_gamma   90.00
#
_symmetry.space_group_name_H-M   'P 1'
#
loop_
_entity.id
_entity.type
_entity.pdbx_description
1 polymer ?
#
loop_
_entity_poly.entity_id
_entity_poly.type
_entity_poly.pdbx_seq_one_letter_code
_entity_poly.pdbx_strand_id
1 'polypeptide(L)'
;MATNHPLSMKTPLGKCPVGLDQNKRNLVDEKKRVVVDQLRSLKRADADHLMTQLNALYFVYFEPAVTDLDALRLNETLDIEISRRYWLSLPPRPRHIIVVSANRRTPSILAQQPNADLSYYLKQIPHAKDDQSVWVIQPDRKVYTVNKDEWLDKRVFLAPGATVFLGLRDLPVLYKNLNQQIAHLLSHRLGP
;
A
#
# COMPACT_ATOMS: atom_id res chain seq x y z
N MET A 1 8.67 45.91 8.48
CA MET A 1 7.45 45.31 7.91
C MET A 1 7.69 43.82 7.77
N ALA A 2 7.22 43.02 8.72
CA ALA A 2 7.32 41.57 8.67
C ALA A 2 6.16 41.04 7.82
N THR A 3 6.47 40.53 6.63
CA THR A 3 5.49 39.85 5.78
C THR A 3 5.17 38.50 6.39
N ASN A 4 4.04 38.41 7.08
CA ASN A 4 3.42 37.16 7.48
C ASN A 4 3.09 36.34 6.22
N HIS A 5 3.96 35.38 5.88
CA HIS A 5 3.59 34.30 4.97
C HIS A 5 2.65 33.35 5.72
N PRO A 6 1.45 33.07 5.19
CA PRO A 6 0.57 32.09 5.80
C PRO A 6 1.21 30.70 5.65
N LEU A 7 1.42 30.03 6.78
CA LEU A 7 1.77 28.61 6.85
C LEU A 7 0.64 27.80 6.20
N SER A 8 0.77 27.50 4.91
CA SER A 8 -0.10 26.53 4.24
C SER A 8 0.34 25.12 4.61
N MET A 9 0.06 24.68 5.83
CA MET A 9 0.06 23.26 6.18
C MET A 9 -1.30 22.67 5.82
N LYS A 10 -1.44 22.18 4.58
CA LYS A 10 -2.52 21.26 4.20
C LYS A 10 -1.93 19.88 3.90
N THR A 11 -1.95 18.99 4.88
CA THR A 11 -1.94 17.54 4.60
C THR A 11 -2.81 16.73 5.57
N PRO A 12 -4.14 16.72 5.36
CA PRO A 12 -4.95 15.58 5.77
C PRO A 12 -5.46 14.83 4.51
N LEU A 13 -5.46 13.49 4.61
CA LEU A 13 -5.72 12.46 3.58
C LEU A 13 -4.51 12.06 2.70
N GLY A 14 -3.49 11.58 3.41
CA GLY A 14 -2.37 10.76 2.94
C GLY A 14 -1.55 10.37 4.17
N LYS A 15 -2.12 9.55 5.07
CA LYS A 15 -1.58 9.36 6.43
C LYS A 15 -0.15 8.84 6.35
N CYS A 16 0.79 9.72 6.65
CA CYS A 16 2.22 9.42 6.74
C CYS A 16 2.45 8.72 8.07
N PRO A 17 2.98 7.49 8.11
CA PRO A 17 3.28 6.87 9.38
C PRO A 17 4.52 7.53 9.97
N VAL A 18 4.34 8.01 11.19
CA VAL A 18 5.40 8.47 12.09
C VAL A 18 6.21 7.24 12.51
N GLY A 19 7.53 7.34 12.43
CA GLY A 19 8.47 6.41 13.04
C GLY A 19 8.95 5.27 12.15
N LEU A 20 9.98 5.52 11.34
CA LEU A 20 10.89 4.46 10.90
C LEU A 20 11.72 4.03 12.11
N ASP A 21 11.37 2.91 12.74
CA ASP A 21 12.26 2.25 13.70
C ASP A 21 13.23 1.36 12.92
N GLN A 22 14.47 1.84 12.77
CA GLN A 22 15.51 1.11 12.06
C GLN A 22 15.85 -0.24 12.72
N ASN A 23 15.54 -0.42 14.01
CA ASN A 23 15.73 -1.68 14.72
C ASN A 23 14.66 -2.72 14.37
N LYS A 24 13.48 -2.28 13.91
CA LYS A 24 12.38 -3.16 13.48
C LYS A 24 12.37 -3.44 11.98
N ARG A 25 13.40 -2.99 11.25
CA ARG A 25 13.57 -3.24 9.81
C ARG A 25 13.54 -4.75 9.50
N ASN A 26 14.16 -5.55 10.35
CA ASN A 26 14.20 -7.01 10.23
C ASN A 26 12.81 -7.65 10.11
N LEU A 27 11.77 -7.09 10.76
CA LEU A 27 10.40 -7.63 10.68
C LEU A 27 9.82 -7.51 9.27
N VAL A 28 10.14 -6.44 8.55
CA VAL A 28 9.65 -6.21 7.19
C VAL A 28 10.52 -6.97 6.18
N ASP A 29 11.82 -7.04 6.43
CA ASP A 29 12.75 -7.83 5.61
C ASP A 29 12.41 -9.32 5.68
N GLU A 30 12.03 -9.84 6.86
CA GLU A 30 11.56 -11.21 7.02
C GLU A 30 10.26 -11.47 6.26
N LYS A 31 9.27 -10.55 6.36
CA LYS A 31 8.04 -10.63 5.55
C LYS A 31 8.35 -10.65 4.06
N LYS A 32 9.26 -9.78 3.60
CA LYS A 32 9.69 -9.74 2.20
C LYS A 32 10.32 -11.06 1.78
N ARG A 33 11.24 -11.59 2.59
CA ARG A 33 11.92 -12.86 2.33
C ARG A 33 10.93 -14.01 2.19
N VAL A 34 10.00 -14.16 3.14
CA VAL A 34 8.97 -15.22 3.10
C VAL A 34 8.13 -15.13 1.83
N VAL A 35 7.65 -13.94 1.47
CA VAL A 35 6.86 -13.73 0.25
C VAL A 35 7.67 -14.07 -1.01
N VAL A 36 8.93 -13.62 -1.09
CA VAL A 36 9.81 -13.89 -2.24
C VAL A 36 10.14 -15.38 -2.37
N ASP A 37 10.39 -16.07 -1.25
CA ASP A 37 10.66 -17.51 -1.24
C ASP A 37 9.44 -18.32 -1.72
N GLN A 38 8.22 -17.93 -1.30
CA GLN A 38 6.99 -18.53 -1.78
C GLN A 38 6.76 -18.28 -3.27
N LEU A 39 6.95 -17.03 -3.74
CA LEU A 39 6.85 -16.69 -5.17
C LEU A 39 7.82 -17.49 -6.02
N ARG A 40 9.08 -17.62 -5.58
CA ARG A 40 10.10 -18.43 -6.25
C ARG A 40 9.71 -19.90 -6.34
N SER A 41 9.11 -20.43 -5.27
CA SER A 41 8.70 -21.82 -5.17
C SER A 41 7.54 -22.18 -6.11
N LEU A 42 6.74 -21.19 -6.53
CA LEU A 42 5.67 -21.39 -7.51
C LEU A 42 6.18 -21.70 -8.93
N LYS A 43 7.40 -21.27 -9.28
CA LYS A 43 8.01 -21.48 -10.61
C LYS A 43 7.10 -21.06 -11.78
N ARG A 44 6.45 -19.90 -11.66
CA ARG A 44 5.57 -19.34 -12.70
C ARG A 44 6.07 -17.97 -13.13
N ALA A 45 5.91 -17.65 -14.42
CA ALA A 45 6.33 -16.36 -14.97
C ALA A 45 5.64 -15.15 -14.31
N ASP A 46 4.37 -15.32 -13.90
CA ASP A 46 3.60 -14.28 -13.21
C ASP A 46 4.10 -14.03 -11.77
N ALA A 47 4.58 -15.08 -11.08
CA ALA A 47 5.27 -14.96 -9.81
C ALA A 47 6.64 -14.25 -9.95
N ASP A 48 7.39 -14.53 -11.02
CA ASP A 48 8.67 -13.86 -11.31
C ASP A 48 8.50 -12.35 -11.58
N HIS A 49 7.42 -11.99 -12.27
CA HIS A 49 7.04 -10.59 -12.49
C HIS A 49 6.77 -9.86 -11.17
N LEU A 50 6.03 -10.48 -10.24
CA LEU A 50 5.81 -9.90 -8.92
C LEU A 50 7.10 -9.82 -8.10
N MET A 51 7.93 -10.86 -8.13
CA MET A 51 9.22 -10.84 -7.44
C MET A 51 10.11 -9.69 -7.95
N THR A 52 10.13 -9.44 -9.26
CA THR A 52 10.85 -8.31 -9.86
C THR A 52 10.34 -6.97 -9.31
N GLN A 53 9.02 -6.78 -9.28
CA GLN A 53 8.41 -5.56 -8.73
C GLN A 53 8.72 -5.39 -7.25
N LEU A 54 8.51 -6.42 -6.43
CA LEU A 54 8.77 -6.37 -4.99
C LEU A 54 10.25 -6.11 -4.69
N ASN A 55 11.18 -6.61 -5.50
CA ASN A 55 12.60 -6.32 -5.30
C ASN A 55 12.99 -4.88 -5.61
N ALA A 56 12.30 -4.24 -6.56
CA ALA A 56 12.51 -2.84 -6.90
C ALA A 56 11.89 -1.85 -5.89
N LEU A 57 10.94 -2.30 -5.05
CA LEU A 57 10.28 -1.46 -4.06
C LEU A 57 11.06 -1.36 -2.75
N TYR A 58 11.02 -0.16 -2.14
CA TYR A 58 11.56 0.09 -0.81
C TYR A 58 10.49 -0.15 0.26
N PHE A 59 10.83 -0.98 1.26
CA PHE A 59 9.94 -1.31 2.35
C PHE A 59 10.53 -0.90 3.68
N VAL A 60 9.66 -0.45 4.58
CA VAL A 60 10.04 0.05 5.90
C VAL A 60 9.07 -0.41 6.96
N TYR A 61 9.58 -0.54 8.17
CA TYR A 61 8.72 -0.65 9.34
C TYR A 61 8.14 0.72 9.66
N PHE A 62 6.89 0.72 10.08
CA PHE A 62 6.11 1.90 10.40
C PHE A 62 5.43 1.64 11.74
N GLU A 63 5.70 2.48 12.73
CA GLU A 63 5.06 2.36 14.03
C GLU A 63 3.54 2.58 13.92
N PRO A 64 2.74 1.81 14.66
CA PRO A 64 1.30 1.99 14.72
C PRO A 64 0.96 3.21 15.59
N ALA A 65 1.20 4.41 15.07
CA ALA A 65 0.90 5.69 15.74
C ALA A 65 -0.32 6.37 15.13
N VAL A 66 -1.09 7.10 15.94
CA VAL A 66 -2.12 8.02 15.42
C VAL A 66 -1.42 9.30 14.96
N THR A 67 -1.32 9.43 13.64
CA THR A 67 -0.63 10.55 12.98
C THR A 67 -1.58 11.62 12.46
N ASP A 68 -2.88 11.39 12.62
CA ASP A 68 -3.92 12.34 12.26
C ASP A 68 -4.07 13.34 13.40
N LEU A 69 -3.74 14.60 13.13
CA LEU A 69 -3.76 15.67 14.13
C LEU A 69 -5.18 16.00 14.58
N ASP A 70 -6.19 15.70 13.75
CA ASP A 70 -7.59 15.95 14.05
C ASP A 70 -8.27 14.74 14.75
N ALA A 71 -7.53 13.63 14.91
CA ALA A 71 -8.10 12.43 15.52
C ALA A 71 -8.22 12.57 17.05
N LEU A 72 -9.42 12.29 17.55
CA LEU A 72 -9.67 12.15 18.99
C LEU A 72 -8.94 10.92 19.53
N ARG A 73 -8.01 11.14 20.47
CA ARG A 73 -7.30 10.07 21.18
C ARG A 73 -8.09 9.72 22.43
N LEU A 74 -8.86 8.65 22.35
CA LEU A 74 -9.77 8.21 23.43
C LEU A 74 -9.11 7.26 24.46
N ASN A 75 -7.85 6.87 24.25
CA ASN A 75 -7.10 5.96 25.12
C ASN A 75 -5.61 6.36 25.12
N GLU A 76 -4.96 6.24 26.28
CA GLU A 76 -3.52 6.47 26.49
C GLU A 76 -2.63 5.63 25.56
N THR A 77 -3.08 4.45 25.12
CA THR A 77 -2.34 3.62 24.14
C THR A 77 -2.18 4.28 22.76
N LEU A 78 -2.90 5.38 22.49
CA LEU A 78 -2.81 6.15 21.24
C LEU A 78 -1.84 7.33 21.36
N ASP A 79 -1.33 7.62 22.56
CA ASP A 79 -0.31 8.63 22.81
C ASP A 79 1.03 7.94 23.08
N ILE A 80 1.79 7.73 22.01
CA ILE A 80 3.02 6.94 22.08
C ILE A 80 4.14 7.80 22.66
N GLU A 81 4.72 7.34 23.77
CA GLU A 81 5.96 7.90 24.28
C GLU A 81 7.11 7.66 23.30
N ILE A 82 7.68 8.75 22.78
CA ILE A 82 8.79 8.71 21.84
C ILE A 82 10.11 8.65 22.64
N SER A 83 10.45 7.47 23.14
CA SER A 83 11.64 7.25 23.98
C SER A 83 12.92 6.92 23.19
N ARG A 84 12.83 6.82 21.86
CA ARG A 84 13.94 6.43 20.96
C ARG A 84 14.02 7.35 19.73
N ARG A 85 15.05 7.15 18.92
CA ARG A 85 15.21 7.88 17.65
C ARG A 85 14.27 7.31 16.59
N TYR A 86 13.49 8.19 16.00
CA TYR A 86 12.56 7.89 14.92
C TYR A 86 12.83 8.82 13.75
N TRP A 87 12.66 8.30 12.53
CA TRP A 87 12.61 9.15 11.34
C TRP A 87 11.16 9.37 10.92
N LEU A 88 10.87 10.61 10.56
CA LEU A 88 9.59 11.03 9.99
C LEU A 88 9.78 11.34 8.51
N SER A 89 8.99 10.71 7.65
CA SER A 89 8.97 10.99 6.21
C SER A 89 7.63 11.64 5.87
N LEU A 90 7.69 12.85 5.29
CA LEU A 90 6.54 13.65 4.86
C LEU A 90 6.66 13.97 3.36
N PRO A 91 6.51 12.98 2.47
CA PRO A 91 6.55 13.23 1.03
C PRO A 91 5.37 14.13 0.60
N PRO A 92 5.50 14.88 -0.50
CA PRO A 92 4.38 15.62 -1.07
C PRO A 92 3.24 14.65 -1.43
N ARG A 93 2.00 15.11 -1.29
CA ARG A 93 0.81 14.31 -1.60
C ARG A 93 0.86 13.83 -3.05
N PRO A 94 0.86 12.51 -3.32
CA PRO A 94 0.87 12.00 -4.68
C PRO A 94 -0.37 12.43 -5.47
N ARG A 95 -0.25 12.51 -6.80
CA ARG A 95 -1.37 12.75 -7.73
C ARG A 95 -1.71 11.52 -8.57
N HIS A 96 -1.38 10.35 -8.05
CA HIS A 96 -1.49 9.07 -8.75
C HIS A 96 -1.89 7.96 -7.78
N ILE A 97 -2.32 6.84 -8.34
CA ILE A 97 -2.36 5.54 -7.67
C ILE A 97 -1.29 4.64 -8.27
N ILE A 98 -0.94 3.58 -7.55
CA ILE A 98 0.02 2.58 -8.03
C ILE A 98 -0.70 1.25 -8.18
N VAL A 99 -0.43 0.55 -9.28
CA VAL A 99 -0.99 -0.76 -9.57
C VAL A 99 0.14 -1.77 -9.62
N VAL A 100 0.05 -2.79 -8.78
CA VAL A 100 0.94 -3.95 -8.78
C VAL A 100 0.17 -5.13 -9.34
N SER A 101 0.68 -5.77 -10.38
CA SER A 101 0.03 -6.94 -10.98
C SER A 101 1.04 -7.90 -11.58
N ALA A 102 0.69 -9.18 -11.60
CA ALA A 102 1.56 -10.23 -12.11
C ALA A 102 1.70 -10.21 -13.66
N ASN A 103 0.91 -9.38 -14.34
CA ASN A 103 0.90 -9.26 -15.80
C ASN A 103 2.07 -8.41 -16.34
N ARG A 104 2.79 -7.70 -15.47
CA ARG A 104 3.89 -6.78 -15.85
C ARG A 104 5.07 -6.92 -14.90
N ARG A 105 6.27 -6.58 -15.37
CA ARG A 105 7.50 -6.60 -14.57
C ARG A 105 7.71 -5.34 -13.72
N THR A 106 6.94 -4.30 -13.99
CA THR A 106 7.01 -3.01 -13.28
C THR A 106 5.61 -2.59 -12.82
N PRO A 107 5.49 -1.90 -11.67
CA PRO A 107 4.22 -1.33 -11.25
C PRO A 107 3.74 -0.30 -12.27
N SER A 108 2.43 -0.21 -12.47
CA SER A 108 1.83 0.84 -13.29
C SER A 108 1.45 2.04 -12.42
N ILE A 109 1.69 3.24 -12.91
CA ILE A 109 1.33 4.49 -12.25
C ILE A 109 0.17 5.08 -13.04
N LEU A 110 -0.99 5.24 -12.40
CA LEU A 110 -2.17 5.81 -13.02
C LEU A 110 -2.47 7.17 -12.38
N ALA A 111 -2.62 8.19 -13.21
CA ALA A 111 -2.98 9.53 -12.74
C ALA A 111 -4.32 9.46 -12.01
N GLN A 112 -4.39 10.07 -10.84
CA GLN A 112 -5.63 10.08 -10.07
C GLN A 112 -6.65 10.98 -10.76
N GLN A 113 -7.85 10.45 -10.92
CA GLN A 113 -8.97 11.16 -11.52
C GLN A 113 -9.99 11.56 -10.46
N PRO A 114 -10.52 12.80 -10.53
CA PRO A 114 -11.61 13.23 -9.66
C PRO A 114 -12.81 12.28 -9.77
N ASN A 115 -13.38 11.90 -8.63
CA ASN A 115 -14.56 11.03 -8.53
C ASN A 115 -14.43 9.65 -9.20
N ALA A 116 -13.21 9.23 -9.56
CA ALA A 116 -12.97 7.89 -10.06
C ALA A 116 -12.94 6.88 -8.91
N ASP A 117 -13.76 5.85 -9.03
CA ASP A 117 -13.74 4.67 -8.16
C ASP A 117 -12.79 3.59 -8.70
N LEU A 118 -12.64 2.51 -7.95
CA LEU A 118 -11.81 1.36 -8.31
C LEU A 118 -12.19 0.80 -9.69
N SER A 119 -13.49 0.77 -10.04
CA SER A 119 -13.97 0.26 -11.32
C SER A 119 -13.39 1.01 -12.51
N TYR A 120 -13.28 2.34 -12.38
CA TYR A 120 -12.69 3.21 -13.39
C TYR A 120 -11.23 2.85 -13.67
N TYR A 121 -10.45 2.54 -12.63
CA TYR A 121 -9.03 2.17 -12.78
C TYR A 121 -8.87 0.73 -13.26
N LEU A 122 -9.68 -0.21 -12.79
CA LEU A 122 -9.62 -1.62 -13.22
C LEU A 122 -9.84 -1.77 -14.73
N LYS A 123 -10.76 -0.98 -15.32
CA LYS A 123 -10.99 -0.95 -16.78
C LYS A 123 -9.77 -0.52 -17.60
N GLN A 124 -8.83 0.20 -17.00
CA GLN A 124 -7.62 0.68 -17.67
C GLN A 124 -6.45 -0.30 -17.55
N ILE A 125 -6.55 -1.31 -16.70
CA ILE A 125 -5.48 -2.28 -16.50
C ILE A 125 -5.65 -3.42 -17.50
N PRO A 126 -4.72 -3.59 -18.46
CA PRO A 126 -4.80 -4.68 -19.41
C PRO A 126 -4.76 -6.01 -18.68
N HIS A 127 -5.68 -6.91 -19.04
CA HIS A 127 -5.80 -8.25 -18.45
C HIS A 127 -6.15 -8.27 -16.95
N ALA A 128 -6.71 -7.19 -16.40
CA ALA A 128 -7.49 -7.32 -15.18
C ALA A 128 -8.69 -8.23 -15.48
N LYS A 129 -8.74 -9.38 -14.81
CA LYS A 129 -9.80 -10.37 -15.03
C LYS A 129 -10.77 -10.37 -13.86
N ASP A 130 -12.00 -10.72 -14.15
CA ASP A 130 -13.11 -10.78 -13.21
C ASP A 130 -12.89 -11.75 -12.04
N ASP A 131 -12.00 -12.74 -12.19
CA ASP A 131 -11.70 -13.78 -11.20
C ASP A 131 -10.48 -13.46 -10.31
N GLN A 132 -9.84 -12.30 -10.50
CA GLN A 132 -8.69 -11.92 -9.69
C GLN A 132 -9.11 -11.31 -8.35
N SER A 133 -8.44 -11.71 -7.27
CA SER A 133 -8.57 -10.99 -6.00
C SER A 133 -7.96 -9.59 -6.14
N VAL A 134 -8.74 -8.55 -5.86
CA VAL A 134 -8.31 -7.16 -5.90
C VAL A 134 -8.08 -6.67 -4.48
N TRP A 135 -6.85 -6.27 -4.18
CA TRP A 135 -6.47 -5.75 -2.87
C TRP A 135 -6.26 -4.25 -2.96
N VAL A 136 -6.91 -3.51 -2.07
CA VAL A 136 -6.72 -2.07 -1.94
C VAL A 136 -5.89 -1.80 -0.69
N ILE A 137 -4.79 -1.10 -0.89
CA ILE A 137 -3.89 -0.64 0.14
C ILE A 137 -3.94 0.89 0.14
N GLN A 138 -4.61 1.46 1.13
CA GLN A 138 -4.71 2.91 1.27
C GLN A 138 -3.39 3.51 1.79
N PRO A 139 -3.13 4.81 1.60
CA PRO A 139 -1.93 5.47 2.10
C PRO A 139 -1.75 5.34 3.63
N ASP A 140 -2.86 5.19 4.37
CA ASP A 140 -2.85 4.90 5.81
C ASP A 140 -2.57 3.44 6.16
N ARG A 141 -2.12 2.66 5.18
CA ARG A 141 -1.73 1.25 5.28
C ARG A 141 -2.89 0.30 5.60
N LYS A 142 -4.14 0.77 5.60
CA LYS A 142 -5.30 -0.13 5.64
C LYS A 142 -5.31 -0.99 4.38
N VAL A 143 -5.41 -2.29 4.60
CA VAL A 143 -5.47 -3.32 3.57
C VAL A 143 -6.84 -3.95 3.63
N TYR A 144 -7.53 -4.03 2.48
CA TYR A 144 -8.76 -4.79 2.35
C TYR A 144 -8.84 -5.40 0.96
N THR A 145 -9.47 -6.56 0.88
CA THR A 145 -9.85 -7.17 -0.40
C THR A 145 -11.18 -6.56 -0.84
N VAL A 146 -11.38 -6.46 -2.14
CA VAL A 146 -12.65 -6.06 -2.74
C VAL A 146 -13.08 -7.20 -3.64
N ASN A 147 -14.19 -7.85 -3.27
CA ASN A 147 -14.76 -8.93 -4.07
C ASN A 147 -15.46 -8.35 -5.31
N LYS A 148 -15.63 -9.16 -6.36
CA LYS A 148 -16.21 -8.71 -7.63
C LYS A 148 -17.54 -7.96 -7.45
N ASP A 149 -18.41 -8.53 -6.64
CA ASP A 149 -19.74 -8.01 -6.38
C ASP A 149 -19.69 -6.69 -5.61
N GLU A 150 -18.66 -6.47 -4.78
CA GLU A 150 -18.52 -5.27 -3.97
C GLU A 150 -18.11 -4.03 -4.77
N TRP A 151 -17.28 -4.13 -5.81
CA TRP A 151 -16.93 -2.96 -6.64
C TRP A 151 -17.88 -2.69 -7.81
N LEU A 152 -18.73 -3.65 -8.16
CA LEU A 152 -19.82 -3.44 -9.10
C LEU A 152 -20.97 -2.66 -8.44
N ASP A 153 -21.31 -3.00 -7.19
CA ASP A 153 -22.44 -2.38 -6.48
C ASP A 153 -22.04 -1.21 -5.57
N LYS A 154 -20.81 -1.20 -5.02
CA LYS A 154 -20.32 -0.12 -4.15
C LYS A 154 -19.16 0.63 -4.81
N ARG A 155 -19.26 1.96 -4.80
CA ARG A 155 -18.16 2.83 -5.23
C ARG A 155 -17.03 2.79 -4.22
N VAL A 156 -15.98 2.05 -4.54
CA VAL A 156 -14.74 2.02 -3.74
C VAL A 156 -13.81 3.12 -4.22
N PHE A 157 -13.60 4.15 -3.40
CA PHE A 157 -12.72 5.28 -3.76
C PHE A 157 -11.27 5.05 -3.29
N LEU A 158 -10.33 5.51 -4.12
CA LEU A 158 -8.90 5.38 -3.87
C LEU A 158 -8.32 6.74 -3.47
N ALA A 159 -7.72 6.82 -2.28
CA ALA A 159 -7.01 8.02 -1.87
C ALA A 159 -5.73 8.22 -2.72
N PRO A 160 -5.23 9.46 -2.83
CA PRO A 160 -4.01 9.71 -3.58
C PRO A 160 -2.83 8.95 -2.95
N GLY A 161 -2.07 8.22 -3.75
CA GLY A 161 -0.99 7.34 -3.30
C GLY A 161 -1.41 5.92 -2.94
N ALA A 162 -2.71 5.58 -3.03
CA ALA A 162 -3.19 4.22 -2.82
C ALA A 162 -2.52 3.23 -3.79
N THR A 163 -2.37 1.99 -3.34
CA THR A 163 -1.90 0.88 -4.14
C THR A 163 -3.01 -0.13 -4.37
N VAL A 164 -3.21 -0.52 -5.62
CA VAL A 164 -4.10 -1.61 -6.02
C VAL A 164 -3.24 -2.80 -6.40
N PHE A 165 -3.45 -3.94 -5.76
CA PHE A 165 -2.75 -5.18 -6.08
C PHE A 165 -3.73 -6.18 -6.69
N LEU A 166 -3.41 -6.62 -7.92
CA LEU A 166 -4.11 -7.71 -8.59
C LEU A 166 -3.41 -9.03 -8.26
N GLY A 167 -4.10 -9.87 -7.49
CA GLY A 167 -3.56 -11.12 -6.97
C GLY A 167 -3.25 -12.17 -8.02
N LEU A 168 -2.37 -13.10 -7.63
CA LEU A 168 -2.11 -14.33 -8.39
C LEU A 168 -3.37 -15.21 -8.39
N ARG A 169 -3.61 -15.86 -9.53
CA ARG A 169 -4.71 -16.81 -9.72
C ARG A 169 -4.22 -18.24 -9.54
N ASP A 170 -5.17 -19.15 -9.33
CA ASP A 170 -4.92 -20.60 -9.34
C ASP A 170 -3.76 -20.98 -8.40
N LEU A 171 -3.75 -20.38 -7.20
CA LEU A 171 -2.75 -20.67 -6.19
C LEU A 171 -3.02 -22.05 -5.59
N PRO A 172 -2.01 -22.94 -5.51
CA PRO A 172 -2.13 -24.19 -4.77
C PRO A 172 -2.52 -23.92 -3.31
N VAL A 173 -3.21 -24.86 -2.67
CA VAL A 173 -3.68 -24.74 -1.27
C VAL A 173 -2.54 -24.34 -0.32
N LEU A 174 -1.32 -24.84 -0.55
CA LEU A 174 -0.12 -24.49 0.20
C LEU A 174 0.18 -22.98 0.23
N TYR A 175 -0.20 -22.26 -0.84
CA TYR A 175 0.04 -20.83 -1.01
C TYR A 175 -1.25 -20.00 -0.96
N LYS A 176 -2.35 -20.54 -0.41
CA LYS A 176 -3.66 -19.86 -0.37
C LYS A 176 -3.63 -18.44 0.23
N ASN A 177 -2.70 -18.19 1.15
CA ASN A 177 -2.55 -16.90 1.84
C ASN A 177 -1.54 -15.95 1.15
N LEU A 178 -0.90 -16.36 0.05
CA LEU A 178 0.19 -15.59 -0.56
C LEU A 178 -0.27 -14.20 -1.02
N ASN A 179 -1.44 -14.09 -1.64
CA ASN A 179 -1.98 -12.78 -2.06
C ASN A 179 -2.18 -11.83 -0.87
N GLN A 180 -2.71 -12.34 0.24
CA GLN A 180 -2.86 -11.56 1.47
C GLN A 180 -1.48 -11.13 2.02
N GLN A 181 -0.50 -12.03 2.04
CA GLN A 181 0.85 -11.73 2.51
C GLN A 181 1.53 -10.65 1.65
N ILE A 182 1.36 -10.72 0.32
CA ILE A 182 1.84 -9.68 -0.60
C ILE A 182 1.15 -8.34 -0.32
N ALA A 183 -0.18 -8.33 -0.17
CA ALA A 183 -0.91 -7.10 0.12
C ALA A 183 -0.46 -6.44 1.44
N HIS A 184 -0.25 -7.23 2.49
CA HIS A 184 0.31 -6.73 3.75
C HIS A 184 1.76 -6.28 3.62
N LEU A 185 2.59 -6.94 2.82
CA LEU A 185 3.95 -6.45 2.54
C LEU A 185 3.89 -5.10 1.80
N LEU A 186 3.00 -4.94 0.83
CA LEU A 186 2.80 -3.69 0.10
C LEU A 186 2.33 -2.54 1.01
N SER A 187 1.67 -2.81 2.14
CA SER A 187 1.36 -1.77 3.13
C SER A 187 2.56 -1.27 3.94
N HIS A 188 3.73 -1.90 3.78
CA HIS A 188 5.01 -1.44 4.30
C HIS A 188 5.85 -0.70 3.25
N ARG A 189 5.34 -0.51 2.04
CA ARG A 189 6.05 0.20 0.97
C ARG A 189 6.16 1.68 1.32
N LEU A 190 7.38 2.22 1.27
CA LEU A 190 7.58 3.66 1.27
C LEU A 190 7.26 4.19 -0.14
N GLY A 191 6.50 5.28 -0.25
CA GLY A 191 6.19 5.89 -1.54
C GLY A 191 7.46 6.19 -2.37
N PRO A 192 7.35 6.28 -3.70
CA PRO A 192 8.41 6.85 -4.52
C PRO A 192 8.67 8.32 -4.16
#